data_AF-A0A939MI47-F1
#
_entry.id   AF-A0A939MI47-F1
#
_cell.length_a   1.000
_cell.length_b   1.000
_cell.length_c   1.000
_cell.angle_alpha   90.00
_cell.angle_beta   90.00
_cell.angle_gamma   90.00
#
_symmetry.space_group_name_H-M   'P 1'
#
loop_
_entity.id
_entity.type
_entity.pdbx_description
1 polymer ?
#
loop_
_entity_poly.entity_id
_entity_poly.type
_entity_poly.pdbx_seq_one_letter_code
_entity_poly.pdbx_strand_id
1 'polypeptide(L)'
;MKTRSILAGAAAAALIATAVPTTAFADDNVNRTGNYTVRAGQTIDGNLTVRNGNVVVYGEVDGNVRQVGKGSVIVKRGGDVDGNITESGSGSVKIYGDVDGNATENGSGSLEIWGDVDGNATEKGKGSLIIRKGAEVDGNVREGGSGHLRVYRAKVDGNVTERSSGNLTLYRGAKIEGNVSEGGKGKIIRKR
;
A
#
# COMPACT_ATOMS: atom_id res chain seq x y z
N MET A 1 31.25 50.98 -58.50
CA MET A 1 29.97 51.29 -57.83
C MET A 1 29.29 49.98 -57.44
N LYS A 2 28.75 49.93 -56.21
CA LYS A 2 27.84 48.90 -55.63
C LYS A 2 28.47 47.56 -55.27
N THR A 3 28.17 46.89 -54.16
CA THR A 3 27.84 47.20 -52.75
C THR A 3 27.88 45.85 -52.03
N ARG A 4 28.26 45.87 -50.75
CA ARG A 4 28.27 44.75 -49.79
C ARG A 4 26.99 43.90 -49.81
N SER A 5 27.08 42.63 -49.37
CA SER A 5 26.15 42.03 -48.40
C SER A 5 26.70 40.69 -47.88
N ILE A 6 26.96 40.66 -46.58
CA ILE A 6 27.24 39.48 -45.76
C ILE A 6 25.88 38.91 -45.34
N LEU A 7 25.63 37.62 -45.55
CA LEU A 7 24.57 36.91 -44.82
C LEU A 7 25.15 35.61 -44.25
N ALA A 8 25.37 35.64 -42.94
CA ALA A 8 25.59 34.46 -42.11
C ALA A 8 24.23 33.77 -41.91
N GLY A 9 24.05 32.60 -42.50
CA GLY A 9 22.90 31.72 -42.23
C GLY A 9 23.26 30.75 -41.11
N ALA A 10 22.63 30.93 -39.95
CA ALA A 10 22.83 30.11 -38.77
C ALA A 10 22.46 28.64 -39.04
N ALA A 11 23.39 27.73 -38.76
CA ALA A 11 23.11 26.30 -38.69
C ALA A 11 22.29 26.01 -37.42
N ALA A 12 21.00 25.72 -37.59
CA ALA A 12 20.16 25.20 -36.51
C ALA A 12 20.53 23.72 -36.29
N ALA A 13 21.36 23.45 -35.29
CA ALA A 13 21.59 22.10 -34.79
C ALA A 13 20.34 21.64 -34.02
N ALA A 14 19.52 20.80 -34.65
CA ALA A 14 18.42 20.11 -33.98
C ALA A 14 19.01 19.08 -33.01
N LEU A 15 18.99 19.40 -31.72
CA LEU A 15 19.35 18.48 -30.66
C LEU A 15 18.20 17.47 -30.50
N ILE A 16 18.30 16.32 -31.17
CA ILE A 16 17.39 15.19 -30.93
C ILE A 16 17.74 14.65 -29.55
N ALA A 17 16.97 15.05 -28.54
CA ALA A 17 17.03 14.46 -27.22
C ALA A 17 16.49 13.02 -27.32
N THR A 18 17.39 12.05 -27.53
CA THR A 18 17.06 10.65 -27.35
C THR A 18 16.75 10.46 -25.87
N ALA A 19 15.47 10.30 -25.54
CA ALA A 19 15.05 9.82 -24.24
C ALA A 19 15.76 8.48 -24.02
N VAL A 20 16.76 8.45 -23.14
CA VAL A 20 17.37 7.20 -22.70
C VAL A 20 16.25 6.47 -21.96
N PRO A 21 15.79 5.30 -22.42
CA PRO A 21 14.88 4.49 -21.64
C PRO A 21 15.59 4.20 -20.32
N THR A 22 15.06 4.72 -19.22
CA THR A 22 15.51 4.32 -17.89
C THR A 22 15.20 2.84 -17.79
N THR A 23 16.22 1.99 -17.93
CA THR A 23 16.10 0.56 -17.71
C THR A 23 15.59 0.36 -16.29
N ALA A 24 14.36 -0.12 -16.15
CA ALA A 24 13.85 -0.60 -14.87
C ALA A 24 14.81 -1.70 -14.40
N PHE A 25 15.51 -1.46 -13.29
CA PHE A 25 16.35 -2.47 -12.68
C PHE A 25 15.43 -3.42 -11.93
N ALA A 26 15.14 -4.57 -12.51
CA ALA A 26 14.49 -5.68 -11.82
C ALA A 26 15.51 -6.35 -10.89
N ASP A 27 15.21 -6.40 -9.58
CA ASP A 27 15.93 -7.22 -8.60
C ASP A 27 15.06 -8.45 -8.29
N ASP A 28 15.59 -9.69 -8.34
CA ASP A 28 14.80 -10.91 -8.08
C ASP A 28 14.18 -10.94 -6.65
N ASN A 29 15.00 -11.29 -5.64
CA ASN A 29 14.57 -11.29 -4.24
C ASN A 29 15.46 -10.34 -3.45
N VAL A 30 14.84 -9.37 -2.78
CA VAL A 30 15.55 -8.38 -1.98
C VAL A 30 15.43 -8.73 -0.51
N ASN A 31 16.56 -9.02 0.14
CA ASN A 31 16.64 -9.24 1.58
C ASN A 31 17.51 -8.17 2.23
N ARG A 32 16.93 -7.33 3.10
CA ARG A 32 17.64 -6.20 3.72
C ARG A 32 17.43 -6.12 5.22
N THR A 33 18.42 -5.53 5.90
CA THR A 33 18.30 -5.02 7.26
C THR A 33 18.37 -3.51 7.21
N GLY A 34 17.54 -2.82 7.99
CA GLY A 34 17.38 -1.37 7.92
C GLY A 34 16.38 -0.93 6.85
N ASN A 35 16.27 0.37 6.61
CA ASN A 35 15.24 0.90 5.71
C ASN A 35 15.49 0.53 4.25
N TYR A 36 14.42 0.30 3.49
CA TYR A 36 14.47 0.11 2.06
C TYR A 36 13.33 0.85 1.36
N THR A 37 13.62 1.37 0.17
CA THR A 37 12.63 2.07 -0.65
C THR A 37 12.70 1.54 -2.08
N VAL A 38 11.60 0.93 -2.54
CA VAL A 38 11.39 0.65 -3.96
C VAL A 38 11.04 1.98 -4.61
N ARG A 39 11.91 2.48 -5.49
CA ARG A 39 11.72 3.79 -6.11
C ARG A 39 10.67 3.70 -7.22
N ALA A 40 10.07 4.84 -7.58
CA ALA A 40 9.24 4.91 -8.76
C ALA A 40 10.03 4.45 -10.00
N GLY A 41 9.44 3.57 -10.82
CA GLY A 41 10.09 2.97 -12.00
C GLY A 41 11.10 1.86 -11.68
N GLN A 42 11.25 1.47 -10.41
CA GLN A 42 11.95 0.26 -10.02
C GLN A 42 10.93 -0.87 -9.83
N THR A 43 11.26 -2.05 -10.33
CA THR A 43 10.50 -3.28 -10.12
C THR A 43 11.36 -4.26 -9.32
N ILE A 44 10.76 -5.00 -8.38
CA ILE A 44 11.38 -6.17 -7.77
C ILE A 44 10.66 -7.38 -8.35
N ASP A 45 11.37 -8.21 -9.10
CA ASP A 45 10.85 -9.43 -9.73
C ASP A 45 10.90 -10.60 -8.73
N GLY A 46 10.12 -10.45 -7.65
CA GLY A 46 10.04 -11.43 -6.57
C GLY A 46 9.82 -10.79 -5.20
N ASN A 47 10.30 -11.46 -4.14
CA ASN A 47 9.93 -11.08 -2.78
C ASN A 47 10.86 -10.01 -2.18
N LEU A 48 10.28 -9.04 -1.49
CA LEU A 48 10.97 -8.03 -0.69
C LEU A 48 10.84 -8.34 0.81
N THR A 49 11.94 -8.71 1.46
CA THR A 49 11.99 -8.88 2.91
C THR A 49 12.90 -7.87 3.57
N VAL A 50 12.36 -7.09 4.53
CA VAL A 50 13.10 -6.10 5.31
C VAL A 50 13.03 -6.40 6.81
N ARG A 51 14.18 -6.36 7.48
CA ARG A 51 14.30 -6.57 8.93
C ARG A 51 14.76 -5.30 9.63
N ASN A 52 14.10 -4.96 10.74
CA ASN A 52 14.48 -3.80 11.57
C ASN A 52 14.63 -2.49 10.78
N GLY A 53 13.67 -2.23 9.88
CA GLY A 53 13.59 -0.99 9.13
C GLY A 53 12.27 -0.85 8.40
N ASN A 54 12.06 0.32 7.84
CA ASN A 54 10.85 0.66 7.09
C ASN A 54 10.96 0.21 5.64
N VAL A 55 9.84 -0.25 5.09
CA VAL A 55 9.63 -0.49 3.66
C VAL A 55 8.76 0.63 3.11
N VAL A 56 9.22 1.28 2.04
CA VAL A 56 8.41 2.25 1.30
C VAL A 56 8.39 1.85 -0.17
N VAL A 57 7.21 1.64 -0.74
CA VAL A 57 7.05 1.21 -2.13
C VAL A 57 6.45 2.36 -2.94
N TYR A 58 7.24 2.91 -3.87
CA TYR A 58 6.78 3.85 -4.90
C TYR A 58 6.78 3.24 -6.30
N GLY A 59 7.45 2.09 -6.48
CA GLY A 59 7.48 1.32 -7.72
C GLY A 59 6.70 0.03 -7.55
N GLU A 60 7.22 -1.07 -8.09
CA GLU A 60 6.51 -2.34 -8.22
C GLU A 60 7.24 -3.46 -7.49
N VAL A 61 6.48 -4.40 -6.92
CA VAL A 61 7.01 -5.62 -6.32
C VAL A 61 6.16 -6.80 -6.81
N ASP A 62 6.70 -7.58 -7.74
CA ASP A 62 6.09 -8.76 -8.36
C ASP A 62 6.18 -9.97 -7.42
N GLY A 63 5.73 -9.79 -6.19
CA GLY A 63 5.88 -10.76 -5.12
C GLY A 63 5.48 -10.22 -3.76
N ASN A 64 5.83 -10.97 -2.70
CA ASN A 64 5.39 -10.62 -1.37
C ASN A 64 6.31 -9.57 -0.72
N VAL A 65 5.72 -8.63 0.00
CA VAL A 65 6.43 -7.67 0.85
C VAL A 65 6.31 -8.11 2.31
N ARG A 66 7.45 -8.33 2.96
CA ARG A 66 7.52 -8.72 4.36
C ARG A 66 8.42 -7.81 5.16
N GLN A 67 7.89 -7.22 6.22
CA GLN A 67 8.68 -6.50 7.23
C GLN A 67 8.67 -7.25 8.56
N VAL A 68 9.83 -7.35 9.20
CA VAL A 68 10.00 -8.05 10.48
C VAL A 68 10.77 -7.17 11.47
N GLY A 69 10.32 -7.12 12.72
CA GLY A 69 10.97 -6.34 13.78
C GLY A 69 10.54 -4.87 13.78
N LYS A 70 11.41 -3.96 14.23
CA LYS A 70 11.07 -2.54 14.29
C LYS A 70 11.02 -1.93 12.88
N GLY A 71 9.87 -1.44 12.44
CA GLY A 71 9.71 -0.88 11.10
C GLY A 71 8.26 -0.68 10.76
N SER A 72 7.95 -0.30 9.52
CA SER A 72 6.60 -0.22 8.98
C SER A 72 6.63 -0.50 7.49
N VAL A 73 5.49 -0.88 6.90
CA VAL A 73 5.32 -0.99 5.45
C VAL A 73 4.42 0.14 4.96
N ILE A 74 4.86 0.87 3.95
CA ILE A 74 4.08 1.93 3.33
C ILE A 74 4.08 1.74 1.81
N VAL A 75 2.96 1.33 1.24
CA VAL A 75 2.74 1.37 -0.21
C VAL A 75 2.23 2.76 -0.55
N LYS A 76 3.00 3.54 -1.30
CA LYS A 76 2.63 4.90 -1.68
C LYS A 76 1.72 4.87 -2.89
N ARG A 77 1.07 6.00 -3.17
CA ARG A 77 0.27 6.15 -4.39
C ARG A 77 1.15 5.88 -5.62
N GLY A 78 0.68 5.03 -6.53
CA GLY A 78 1.44 4.57 -7.70
C GLY A 78 2.50 3.51 -7.39
N GLY A 79 2.60 3.07 -6.13
CA GLY A 79 3.30 1.85 -5.78
C GLY A 79 2.34 0.67 -5.86
N ASP A 80 2.87 -0.45 -6.29
CA ASP A 80 2.13 -1.69 -6.59
C ASP A 80 2.82 -2.89 -5.93
N VAL A 81 2.03 -3.86 -5.48
CA VAL A 81 2.46 -5.11 -4.87
C VAL A 81 1.51 -6.23 -5.31
N ASP A 82 1.91 -7.02 -6.29
CA ASP A 82 1.17 -8.19 -6.79
C ASP A 82 0.93 -9.27 -5.71
N GLY A 83 1.84 -9.33 -4.73
CA GLY A 83 1.80 -10.33 -3.67
C GLY A 83 1.13 -9.87 -2.39
N ASN A 84 1.37 -10.63 -1.33
CA ASN A 84 0.87 -10.32 0.00
C ASN A 84 1.80 -9.35 0.74
N ILE A 85 1.21 -8.51 1.58
CA ILE A 85 1.94 -7.68 2.55
C ILE A 85 1.81 -8.28 3.94
N THR A 86 2.94 -8.44 4.63
CA THR A 86 2.97 -8.83 6.05
C THR A 86 3.95 -7.99 6.86
N GLU A 87 3.44 -7.30 7.89
CA GLU A 87 4.23 -6.74 8.99
C GLU A 87 4.10 -7.68 10.21
N SER A 88 5.16 -7.85 10.99
CA SER A 88 5.18 -8.76 12.15
C SER A 88 6.03 -8.19 13.28
N GLY A 89 5.85 -6.91 13.54
CA GLY A 89 6.76 -6.09 14.32
C GLY A 89 6.02 -5.09 15.19
N SER A 90 6.61 -3.91 15.34
CA SER A 90 6.05 -2.88 16.22
C SER A 90 5.48 -1.68 15.46
N GLY A 91 5.46 -1.71 14.13
CA GLY A 91 4.92 -0.60 13.36
C GLY A 91 3.75 -1.03 12.51
N SER A 92 3.46 -0.27 11.48
CA SER A 92 2.15 -0.28 10.83
C SER A 92 2.26 -0.61 9.36
N VAL A 93 1.15 -1.08 8.80
CA VAL A 93 0.97 -1.19 7.34
C VAL A 93 0.07 -0.06 6.89
N LYS A 94 0.53 0.68 5.87
CA LYS A 94 -0.18 1.83 5.29
C LYS A 94 -0.23 1.70 3.78
N ILE A 95 -1.42 1.50 3.21
CA ILE A 95 -1.58 1.24 1.77
C ILE A 95 -2.29 2.44 1.14
N TYR A 96 -1.57 3.16 0.27
CA TYR A 96 -2.09 4.30 -0.51
C TYR A 96 -2.13 4.03 -2.02
N GLY A 97 -1.43 2.98 -2.47
CA GLY A 97 -1.52 2.44 -3.82
C GLY A 97 -2.25 1.10 -3.77
N ASP A 98 -1.77 0.15 -4.56
CA ASP A 98 -2.52 -1.06 -4.91
C ASP A 98 -1.80 -2.30 -4.38
N VAL A 99 -2.58 -3.32 -4.00
CA VAL A 99 -2.11 -4.61 -3.49
C VAL A 99 -3.05 -5.71 -3.96
N ASP A 100 -2.61 -6.52 -4.92
CA ASP A 100 -3.43 -7.63 -5.45
C ASP A 100 -3.61 -8.76 -4.42
N GLY A 101 -2.66 -8.89 -3.50
CA GLY A 101 -2.69 -9.90 -2.45
C GLY A 101 -3.42 -9.48 -1.16
N ASN A 102 -3.15 -10.22 -0.09
CA ASN A 102 -3.66 -9.90 1.25
C ASN A 102 -2.75 -8.89 1.96
N ALA A 103 -3.34 -7.99 2.75
CA ALA A 103 -2.63 -7.11 3.65
C ALA A 103 -2.80 -7.57 5.11
N THR A 104 -1.70 -7.89 5.78
CA THR A 104 -1.70 -8.35 7.18
C THR A 104 -0.76 -7.55 8.07
N GLU A 105 -1.27 -7.06 9.20
CA GLU A 105 -0.47 -6.60 10.35
C GLU A 105 -0.64 -7.62 11.50
N ASN A 106 0.43 -8.33 11.87
CA ASN A 106 0.46 -9.29 12.99
C ASN A 106 1.07 -8.71 14.29
N GLY A 107 1.64 -7.52 14.22
CA GLY A 107 2.38 -6.80 15.23
C GLY A 107 1.52 -5.86 16.08
N SER A 108 2.16 -4.89 16.74
CA SER A 108 1.44 -3.98 17.64
C SER A 108 0.91 -2.70 16.97
N GLY A 109 1.21 -2.47 15.69
CA GLY A 109 0.75 -1.28 14.99
C GLY A 109 -0.57 -1.53 14.27
N SER A 110 -0.96 -0.58 13.42
CA SER A 110 -2.27 -0.60 12.75
C SER A 110 -2.12 -0.96 11.28
N LEU A 111 -3.19 -1.50 10.70
CA LEU A 111 -3.36 -1.63 9.26
C LEU A 111 -4.31 -0.52 8.79
N GLU A 112 -3.82 0.40 7.97
CA GLU A 112 -4.60 1.49 7.39
C GLU A 112 -4.58 1.41 5.86
N ILE A 113 -5.76 1.37 5.24
CA ILE A 113 -5.94 1.24 3.79
C ILE A 113 -6.63 2.50 3.26
N TRP A 114 -5.99 3.17 2.29
CA TRP A 114 -6.46 4.34 1.56
C TRP A 114 -6.58 4.10 0.05
N GLY A 115 -5.84 3.15 -0.51
CA GLY A 115 -5.98 2.66 -1.89
C GLY A 115 -6.73 1.34 -1.92
N ASP A 116 -6.33 0.43 -2.80
CA ASP A 116 -7.06 -0.79 -3.10
C ASP A 116 -6.32 -2.05 -2.62
N VAL A 117 -7.09 -3.04 -2.18
CA VAL A 117 -6.59 -4.37 -1.78
C VAL A 117 -7.54 -5.44 -2.30
N ASP A 118 -7.10 -6.20 -3.30
CA ASP A 118 -7.96 -7.23 -3.92
C ASP A 118 -8.13 -8.45 -3.00
N GLY A 119 -7.16 -8.69 -2.12
CA GLY A 119 -7.22 -9.73 -1.11
C GLY A 119 -7.95 -9.33 0.18
N ASN A 120 -7.65 -10.07 1.25
CA ASN A 120 -8.17 -9.79 2.59
C ASN A 120 -7.30 -8.75 3.30
N ALA A 121 -7.93 -7.93 4.14
CA ALA A 121 -7.25 -7.04 5.08
C ALA A 121 -7.40 -7.57 6.52
N THR A 122 -6.29 -7.85 7.20
CA THR A 122 -6.31 -8.41 8.55
C THR A 122 -5.34 -7.70 9.50
N GLU A 123 -5.85 -7.24 10.65
CA GLU A 123 -5.02 -6.91 11.82
C GLU A 123 -5.24 -8.05 12.84
N LYS A 124 -4.15 -8.56 13.45
CA LYS A 124 -4.22 -9.62 14.48
C LYS A 124 -3.66 -9.23 15.86
N GLY A 125 -3.00 -8.09 15.98
CA GLY A 125 -2.29 -7.69 17.18
C GLY A 125 -3.04 -6.68 18.04
N LYS A 126 -2.50 -5.47 18.17
CA LYS A 126 -3.02 -4.49 19.15
C LYS A 126 -3.48 -3.19 18.52
N GLY A 127 -3.10 -2.92 17.28
CA GLY A 127 -3.53 -1.71 16.60
C GLY A 127 -4.92 -1.86 16.03
N SER A 128 -5.35 -0.86 15.30
CA SER A 128 -6.66 -0.86 14.66
C SER A 128 -6.53 -1.27 13.19
N LEU A 129 -7.60 -1.84 12.65
CA LEU A 129 -7.79 -1.97 11.21
C LEU A 129 -8.73 -0.87 10.72
N ILE A 130 -8.24 -0.03 9.82
CA ILE A 130 -8.94 1.14 9.34
C ILE A 130 -8.98 1.14 7.81
N ILE A 131 -10.18 1.04 7.25
CA ILE A 131 -10.43 1.23 5.82
C ILE A 131 -10.94 2.66 5.61
N ARG A 132 -10.19 3.45 4.84
CA ARG A 132 -10.36 4.91 4.72
C ARG A 132 -11.25 5.27 3.53
N LYS A 133 -11.61 6.55 3.44
CA LYS A 133 -12.51 7.06 2.41
C LYS A 133 -11.98 6.80 1.01
N GLY A 134 -12.80 6.15 0.20
CA GLY A 134 -12.50 5.84 -1.20
C GLY A 134 -11.61 4.63 -1.40
N ALA A 135 -11.19 3.96 -0.33
CA ALA A 135 -10.51 2.67 -0.44
C ALA A 135 -11.50 1.56 -0.80
N GLU A 136 -11.03 0.55 -1.51
CA GLU A 136 -11.76 -0.68 -1.81
C GLU A 136 -10.99 -1.90 -1.27
N VAL A 137 -11.73 -2.87 -0.75
CA VAL A 137 -11.20 -4.18 -0.35
C VAL A 137 -12.12 -5.26 -0.88
N ASP A 138 -11.65 -6.07 -1.82
CA ASP A 138 -12.50 -7.08 -2.45
C ASP A 138 -12.68 -8.31 -1.55
N GLY A 139 -11.66 -8.60 -0.72
CA GLY A 139 -11.72 -9.67 0.25
C GLY A 139 -12.42 -9.31 1.57
N ASN A 140 -12.20 -10.17 2.57
CA ASN A 140 -12.71 -9.96 3.92
C ASN A 140 -11.84 -8.97 4.70
N VAL A 141 -12.48 -8.18 5.55
CA VAL A 141 -11.83 -7.24 6.47
C VAL A 141 -12.00 -7.76 7.89
N ARG A 142 -10.88 -7.99 8.58
CA ARG A 142 -10.87 -8.66 9.88
C ARG A 142 -9.96 -7.98 10.91
N GLU A 143 -10.55 -7.58 12.03
CA GLU A 143 -9.79 -7.36 13.26
C GLU A 143 -9.89 -8.61 14.15
N GLY A 144 -8.74 -9.18 14.54
CA GLY A 144 -8.62 -10.22 15.57
C GLY A 144 -7.92 -9.76 16.85
N GLY A 145 -7.25 -8.62 16.82
CA GLY A 145 -6.51 -7.96 17.88
C GLY A 145 -7.38 -7.14 18.83
N SER A 146 -6.76 -6.44 19.79
CA SER A 146 -7.51 -5.66 20.79
C SER A 146 -7.97 -4.28 20.33
N GLY A 147 -7.59 -3.87 19.12
CA GLY A 147 -7.92 -2.56 18.59
C GLY A 147 -9.29 -2.53 17.96
N HIS A 148 -9.55 -1.50 17.16
CA HIS A 148 -10.88 -1.27 16.59
C HIS A 148 -10.90 -1.52 15.09
N LEU A 149 -12.03 -2.03 14.59
CA LEU A 149 -12.32 -2.04 13.17
C LEU A 149 -13.09 -0.78 12.78
N ARG A 150 -12.61 0.00 11.81
CA ARG A 150 -13.33 1.19 11.32
C ARG A 150 -13.36 1.26 9.80
N VAL A 151 -14.55 1.44 9.23
CA VAL A 151 -14.75 1.59 7.79
C VAL A 151 -15.36 2.95 7.49
N TYR A 152 -14.62 3.78 6.76
CA TYR A 152 -14.96 5.18 6.48
C TYR A 152 -15.30 5.41 5.02
N ARG A 153 -16.58 5.40 4.61
CA ARG A 153 -16.95 5.71 3.19
C ARG A 153 -16.12 4.91 2.19
N ALA A 154 -15.91 3.64 2.49
CA ALA A 154 -15.13 2.70 1.71
C ALA A 154 -16.05 1.58 1.22
N LYS A 155 -15.55 0.80 0.27
CA LYS A 155 -16.23 -0.40 -0.23
C LYS A 155 -15.50 -1.64 0.31
N VAL A 156 -16.28 -2.62 0.75
CA VAL A 156 -15.76 -3.95 1.12
C VAL A 156 -16.71 -5.00 0.55
N ASP A 157 -16.19 -5.89 -0.30
CA ASP A 157 -17.03 -6.91 -0.95
C ASP A 157 -17.15 -8.16 -0.08
N GLY A 158 -16.11 -8.49 0.67
CA GLY A 158 -16.15 -9.56 1.65
C GLY A 158 -16.88 -9.23 2.95
N ASN A 159 -16.73 -10.14 3.92
CA ASN A 159 -17.27 -9.96 5.26
C ASN A 159 -16.40 -9.01 6.08
N VAL A 160 -17.04 -8.32 7.02
CA VAL A 160 -16.41 -7.34 7.91
C VAL A 160 -16.60 -7.78 9.34
N THR A 161 -15.50 -8.12 10.01
CA THR A 161 -15.54 -8.83 11.29
C THR A 161 -14.54 -8.29 12.31
N GLU A 162 -15.01 -8.02 13.52
CA GLU A 162 -14.19 -7.82 14.74
C GLU A 162 -14.42 -9.05 15.65
N ARG A 163 -13.38 -9.62 16.28
CA ARG A 163 -13.51 -10.82 17.18
C ARG A 163 -12.95 -10.67 18.60
N SER A 164 -12.67 -9.46 19.07
CA SER A 164 -11.95 -9.22 20.31
C SER A 164 -12.60 -8.10 21.14
N SER A 165 -11.85 -7.15 21.69
CA SER A 165 -12.38 -6.16 22.62
C SER A 165 -12.82 -4.85 21.99
N GLY A 166 -12.46 -4.58 20.73
CA GLY A 166 -12.76 -3.30 20.12
C GLY A 166 -14.12 -3.26 19.46
N ASN A 167 -14.63 -2.06 19.24
CA ASN A 167 -15.83 -1.87 18.44
C ASN A 167 -15.56 -1.96 16.94
N LEU A 168 -16.44 -2.66 16.22
CA LEU A 168 -16.66 -2.49 14.79
C LEU A 168 -17.48 -1.22 14.50
N THR A 169 -16.90 -0.23 13.83
CA THR A 169 -17.58 1.02 13.47
C THR A 169 -17.70 1.22 11.95
N LEU A 170 -18.92 1.33 11.45
CA LEU A 170 -19.22 1.69 10.07
C LEU A 170 -19.68 3.15 10.00
N TYR A 171 -18.99 3.98 9.25
CA TYR A 171 -19.36 5.38 9.04
C TYR A 171 -20.26 5.55 7.82
N ARG A 172 -21.08 6.61 7.82
CA ARG A 172 -22.01 6.95 6.73
C ARG A 172 -21.30 6.86 5.39
N GLY A 173 -21.85 6.04 4.51
CA GLY A 173 -21.35 5.81 3.15
C GLY A 173 -20.40 4.62 3.03
N ALA A 174 -20.06 3.92 4.12
CA ALA A 174 -19.43 2.60 4.02
C ALA A 174 -20.40 1.61 3.35
N LYS A 175 -19.92 0.88 2.35
CA LYS A 175 -20.67 -0.14 1.62
C LYS A 175 -20.03 -1.49 1.90
N ILE A 176 -20.81 -2.40 2.46
CA ILE A 176 -20.38 -3.76 2.79
C ILE A 176 -21.31 -4.71 2.07
N GLU A 177 -20.79 -5.51 1.14
CA GLU A 177 -21.60 -6.49 0.41
C GLU A 177 -21.79 -7.77 1.23
N GLY A 178 -20.73 -8.20 1.93
CA GLY A 178 -20.78 -9.33 2.85
C GLY A 178 -21.43 -9.05 4.21
N ASN A 179 -21.28 -10.00 5.13
CA ASN A 179 -21.84 -9.89 6.47
C ASN A 179 -20.98 -8.99 7.36
N VAL A 180 -21.65 -8.24 8.24
CA VAL A 180 -21.01 -7.45 9.30
C VAL A 180 -21.21 -8.16 10.63
N SER A 181 -20.13 -8.57 11.29
CA SER A 181 -20.20 -9.30 12.56
C SER A 181 -19.21 -8.78 13.61
N GLU A 182 -19.66 -8.83 14.85
CA GLU A 182 -18.87 -8.52 16.05
C GLU A 182 -18.97 -9.77 16.92
N GLY A 183 -17.90 -10.57 16.94
CA GLY A 183 -17.82 -11.80 17.72
C GLY A 183 -17.18 -11.61 19.09
N GLY A 184 -16.74 -10.39 19.38
CA GLY A 184 -16.00 -10.02 20.56
C GLY A 184 -16.84 -9.45 21.71
N LYS A 185 -16.16 -8.77 22.62
CA LYS A 185 -16.77 -7.97 23.71
C LYS A 185 -17.17 -6.57 23.23
N GLY A 186 -16.83 -6.21 21.99
CA GLY A 186 -17.15 -4.94 21.38
C GLY A 186 -18.61 -4.81 20.97
N LYS A 187 -18.89 -3.80 20.13
CA LYS A 187 -20.21 -3.55 19.55
C LYS A 187 -20.07 -3.09 18.11
N ILE A 188 -21.07 -3.47 17.30
CA ILE A 188 -21.30 -2.86 15.98
C ILE A 188 -21.90 -1.47 16.18
N ILE A 189 -21.19 -0.43 15.71
CA ILE A 189 -21.59 0.96 15.76
C ILE A 189 -21.78 1.46 14.32
N ARG A 190 -22.97 1.97 13.99
CA ARG A 190 -23.24 2.64 12.72
C ARG A 190 -23.34 4.15 12.93
N LYS A 191 -22.35 4.90 12.44
CA LYS A 191 -22.31 6.37 12.49
C LYS A 191 -22.98 6.94 11.25
N ARG A 192 -24.13 7.58 11.43
CA ARG A 192 -24.90 8.23 10.35
C ARG A 192 -24.33 9.59 9.98
#